data_AF-A0A811V6M5-F1
#
_entry.id   AF-A0A811V6M5-F1
#
_cell.length_a   1.000
_cell.length_b   1.000
_cell.length_c   1.000
_cell.angle_alpha   90.00
_cell.angle_beta   90.00
_cell.angle_gamma   90.00
#
_symmetry.space_group_name_H-M   'P 1'
#
loop_
_entity.id
_entity.type
_entity.pdbx_description
1 polymer ?
#
loop_
_entity_poly.entity_id
_entity_poly.type
_entity_poly.pdbx_seq_one_letter_code
_entity_poly.pdbx_strand_id
1 'polypeptide(L)'
;MEFDYLPKSDIETGALRSEEQLKDAIRNLQRFGNIPATGEIDEATRKLIHLPRCGVGDSNRTANFSPDNLEYGHHRMKRYVLQGPKWDKTDLTWR
;
A
#
# COMPACT_ATOMS: atom_id res chain seq x y z
N MET A 1 5.64 8.27 -7.21
CA MET A 1 5.50 6.90 -6.67
C MET A 1 4.49 6.96 -5.55
N GLU A 2 3.45 6.14 -5.64
CA GLU A 2 2.35 6.09 -4.67
C GLU A 2 2.42 4.72 -3.97
N PHE A 3 2.32 4.71 -2.64
CA PHE A 3 2.55 3.51 -1.81
C PHE A 3 1.27 3.00 -1.12
N ASP A 4 0.09 3.42 -1.59
CA ASP A 4 -1.23 3.01 -1.09
C ASP A 4 -1.56 3.39 0.37
N TYR A 5 -0.90 4.43 0.93
CA TYR A 5 -1.19 4.92 2.28
C TYR A 5 -2.24 6.04 2.33
N LEU A 6 -2.47 6.74 1.23
CA LEU A 6 -3.47 7.80 1.10
C LEU A 6 -4.44 7.42 -0.04
N PRO A 7 -5.72 7.83 0.04
CA PRO A 7 -6.63 7.61 -1.07
C PRO A 7 -6.16 8.41 -2.29
N LYS A 8 -6.53 7.97 -3.49
CA LYS A 8 -6.27 8.75 -4.70
C LYS A 8 -7.04 10.08 -4.64
N SER A 9 -6.45 11.15 -5.17
CA SER A 9 -7.14 12.43 -5.29
C SER A 9 -8.26 12.30 -6.31
N ASP A 10 -9.48 12.66 -5.93
CA ASP A 10 -10.61 12.65 -6.85
C ASP A 10 -10.66 13.95 -7.66
N ILE A 11 -11.22 13.91 -8.87
CA ILE A 11 -11.27 15.09 -9.76
C ILE A 11 -12.09 16.22 -9.11
N GLU A 12 -13.13 15.87 -8.36
CA GLU A 12 -14.02 16.81 -7.66
C GLU A 12 -13.40 17.45 -6.41
N THR A 13 -12.62 16.70 -5.63
CA THR A 13 -12.09 17.15 -4.33
C THR A 13 -10.61 17.54 -4.37
N GLY A 14 -9.91 17.19 -5.44
CA GLY A 14 -8.48 17.43 -5.59
C GLY A 14 -7.66 16.74 -4.48
N ALA A 15 -6.69 17.48 -3.93
CA ALA A 15 -5.78 16.99 -2.89
C ALA A 15 -6.20 17.42 -1.46
N LEU A 16 -7.47 17.74 -1.22
CA LEU A 16 -7.96 18.06 0.13
C LEU A 16 -7.84 16.82 1.03
N ARG A 17 -7.02 16.90 2.08
CA ARG A 17 -6.79 15.83 3.08
C ARG A 17 -7.00 16.38 4.48
N SER A 18 -7.62 15.58 5.35
CA SER A 18 -7.68 15.91 6.77
C SER A 18 -6.36 15.54 7.47
N GLU A 19 -6.07 16.23 8.58
CA GLU A 19 -4.90 15.93 9.40
C GLU A 19 -4.97 14.49 9.96
N GLU A 20 -6.16 14.05 10.36
CA GLU A 20 -6.40 12.70 10.85
C GLU A 20 -6.09 11.64 9.79
N GLN A 21 -6.48 11.89 8.53
CA GLN A 21 -6.17 10.99 7.42
C GLN A 21 -4.66 10.87 7.20
N LEU A 22 -3.92 11.97 7.34
CA LEU A 22 -2.46 11.94 7.24
C LEU A 22 -1.84 11.15 8.41
N LYS A 23 -2.32 11.37 9.64
CA LYS A 23 -1.85 10.63 10.83
C LYS A 23 -2.13 9.14 10.72
N ASP A 24 -3.30 8.75 10.19
CA ASP A 24 -3.64 7.36 9.91
C ASP A 24 -2.70 6.74 8.87
N ALA A 25 -2.42 7.46 7.78
CA ALA A 25 -1.50 7.03 6.73
C ALA A 25 -0.08 6.80 7.30
N ILE A 26 0.41 7.71 8.14
CA ILE A 26 1.72 7.59 8.80
C ILE A 26 1.75 6.36 9.71
N ARG A 27 0.70 6.12 10.51
CA ARG A 27 0.62 4.92 11.37
C ARG A 27 0.66 3.63 10.56
N ASN A 28 0.05 3.61 9.38
CA ASN A 28 0.08 2.43 8.50
C ASN A 28 1.48 2.19 7.92
N LEU A 29 2.17 3.26 7.49
CA LEU A 29 3.56 3.17 7.05
C LEU A 29 4.48 2.66 8.17
N GLN A 30 4.33 3.20 9.37
CA GLN A 30 5.14 2.81 10.53
C GLN A 30 4.95 1.33 10.88
N ARG A 31 3.69 0.84 10.88
CA ARG A 31 3.39 -0.58 11.07
C ARG A 31 4.03 -1.47 10.00
N PHE A 32 3.99 -1.03 8.74
CA PHE A 32 4.62 -1.76 7.64
C PHE A 32 6.15 -1.81 7.78
N GLY A 33 6.78 -0.67 8.11
CA GLY A 33 8.21 -0.57 8.38
C GLY A 33 8.64 -1.16 9.73
N ASN A 34 7.73 -1.75 10.49
CA ASN A 34 7.97 -2.34 11.81
C ASN A 34 8.63 -1.37 12.81
N ILE A 35 8.19 -0.12 12.80
CA ILE A 35 8.58 0.92 13.76
C ILE A 35 7.36 1.35 14.60
N PRO A 36 7.55 2.02 15.76
CA PRO A 36 6.43 2.45 16.60
C PRO A 36 5.42 3.32 15.84
N ALA A 37 4.14 2.95 15.92
CA ALA A 37 3.05 3.58 15.18
C ALA A 37 2.54 4.85 15.89
N THR A 38 3.35 5.91 15.91
CA THR A 38 3.05 7.19 16.55
C THR A 38 2.06 8.04 15.75
N GLY A 39 2.07 7.91 14.41
CA GLY A 39 1.34 8.81 13.51
C GLY A 39 2.03 10.15 13.26
N GLU A 40 3.26 10.31 13.76
CA GLU A 40 4.08 11.49 13.57
C GLU A 40 5.33 11.15 12.75
N ILE A 41 5.88 12.13 12.03
CA ILE A 41 7.09 11.96 11.24
C ILE A 41 8.31 12.14 12.15
N ASP A 42 8.60 11.11 12.94
CA ASP A 42 9.79 11.03 13.79
C ASP A 42 11.07 10.69 12.97
N GLU A 43 12.22 10.65 13.63
CA GLU A 43 13.50 10.39 12.96
C GLU A 43 13.55 9.00 12.29
N ALA A 44 12.95 8.00 12.94
CA ALA A 44 12.84 6.64 12.40
C ALA A 44 11.96 6.62 11.14
N THR A 45 10.81 7.30 11.16
CA THR A 45 9.90 7.42 10.02
C THR A 45 10.55 8.18 8.87
N ARG A 46 11.31 9.26 9.14
CA ARG A 46 12.08 9.96 8.11
C ARG A 46 13.11 9.04 7.45
N LYS A 47 13.88 8.29 8.23
CA LYS A 47 14.84 7.31 7.72
C LYS A 47 14.13 6.28 6.83
N LEU A 48 12.98 5.77 7.28
CA LEU A 48 12.18 4.80 6.55
C LEU A 48 11.72 5.32 5.18
N ILE A 49 11.17 6.54 5.12
CA ILE A 49 10.65 7.15 3.89
C ILE A 49 11.75 7.40 2.84
N HIS A 50 12.98 7.70 3.29
CA HIS A 50 14.09 8.01 2.39
C HIS A 50 14.84 6.78 1.86
N LEU A 51 14.56 5.58 2.36
CA LEU A 51 15.22 4.36 1.87
C LEU A 51 14.82 4.07 0.42
N PRO A 52 15.76 3.66 -0.45
CA PRO A 52 15.44 3.23 -1.80
C PRO A 52 14.54 1.99 -1.72
N ARG A 53 13.46 1.99 -2.51
CA ARG A 53 12.41 0.98 -2.41
C ARG A 53 11.75 0.69 -3.76
N CYS A 54 11.04 -0.43 -3.83
CA CYS A 54 10.19 -0.78 -4.97
C CYS A 54 9.04 0.24 -5.10
N GLY A 55 8.64 0.57 -6.33
CA GLY A 55 7.53 1.49 -6.61
C GLY A 55 6.13 0.86 -6.51
N VAL A 56 6.06 -0.41 -6.11
CA VAL A 56 4.79 -1.13 -5.93
C VAL A 56 4.19 -0.74 -4.56
N GLY A 57 2.86 -0.63 -4.49
CA GLY A 57 2.14 -0.24 -3.27
C GLY A 57 2.26 -1.25 -2.12
N ASP A 58 2.11 -0.77 -0.88
CA ASP A 58 2.33 -1.60 0.32
C ASP A 58 1.04 -2.26 0.84
N SER A 59 -0.11 -1.82 0.36
CA SER A 59 -1.40 -2.33 0.81
C SER A 59 -1.74 -3.65 0.11
N ASN A 60 -2.01 -4.68 0.91
CA ASN A 60 -2.53 -5.96 0.41
C ASN A 60 -4.02 -5.91 0.04
N ARG A 61 -4.68 -4.76 0.23
CA ARG A 61 -6.11 -4.55 -0.07
C ARG A 61 -6.36 -3.91 -1.43
N THR A 62 -5.32 -3.38 -2.08
CA THR A 62 -5.50 -2.69 -3.35
C THR A 62 -5.60 -3.69 -4.50
N ALA A 63 -6.41 -3.32 -5.49
CA ALA A 63 -6.67 -4.09 -6.70
C ALA A 63 -5.39 -4.56 -7.42
N ASN A 64 -4.28 -3.85 -7.24
CA ASN A 64 -2.99 -4.13 -7.89
C ASN A 64 -2.42 -5.52 -7.59
N PHE A 65 -2.81 -6.15 -6.47
CA PHE A 65 -2.35 -7.48 -6.07
C PHE A 65 -3.45 -8.52 -5.99
N SER A 66 -4.70 -8.14 -6.24
CA SER A 66 -5.80 -9.09 -6.21
C SER A 66 -5.70 -10.04 -7.42
N PRO A 67 -5.86 -11.37 -7.23
CA PRO A 67 -5.95 -12.31 -8.34
C PRO A 67 -7.05 -11.99 -9.36
N ASP A 68 -8.08 -11.23 -8.95
CA ASP A 68 -9.20 -10.79 -9.81
C ASP A 68 -9.24 -9.27 -10.05
N ASN A 69 -8.23 -8.52 -9.59
CA ASN A 69 -8.18 -7.05 -9.61
C ASN A 69 -9.37 -6.35 -8.93
N LEU A 70 -10.09 -7.00 -8.01
CA LEU A 70 -11.16 -6.38 -7.22
C LEU A 70 -10.64 -5.85 -5.88
N GLU A 71 -11.21 -4.73 -5.42
CA GLU A 71 -11.00 -4.25 -4.06
C GLU A 71 -11.81 -5.12 -3.10
N TYR A 72 -11.13 -6.03 -2.39
CA TYR A 72 -11.79 -6.79 -1.33
C TYR A 72 -11.89 -5.93 -0.08
N GLY A 73 -13.13 -5.53 0.27
CA GLY A 73 -13.45 -4.85 1.52
C GLY A 73 -13.19 -5.70 2.78
N HIS A 74 -14.08 -5.68 3.76
CA HIS A 74 -13.94 -6.46 5.02
C HIS A 74 -14.13 -7.99 4.88
N HIS A 75 -13.94 -8.54 3.68
CA HIS A 75 -14.06 -9.97 3.44
C HIS A 75 -12.84 -10.72 4.00
N ARG A 76 -13.07 -11.92 4.56
CA ARG A 76 -12.02 -12.78 5.08
C ARG A 76 -11.07 -13.18 3.95
N MET A 77 -9.88 -12.60 3.92
CA MET A 77 -8.83 -12.99 2.98
C MET A 77 -8.30 -14.39 3.32
N LYS A 78 -7.95 -15.15 2.27
CA LYS A 78 -7.25 -16.43 2.45
C LYS A 78 -5.90 -16.17 3.11
N ARG A 79 -5.49 -17.08 4.01
CA ARG A 79 -4.26 -16.96 4.80
C ARG A 79 -2.98 -16.90 3.94
N TYR A 80 -3.06 -17.42 2.72
CA TYR A 80 -2.05 -17.30 1.68
C TYR A 80 -2.72 -16.66 0.46
N VAL A 81 -2.29 -15.46 0.12
CA VAL A 81 -2.64 -14.80 -1.14
C VAL A 81 -1.40 -14.93 -2.02
N LEU A 82 -1.51 -15.64 -3.14
CA LEU A 82 -0.48 -15.55 -4.18
C LEU A 82 -0.46 -14.07 -4.60
N GLN A 83 0.66 -13.38 -4.40
CA GLN A 83 0.74 -11.97 -4.79
C GLN A 83 0.56 -11.87 -6.31
N GLY A 84 -0.48 -11.16 -6.73
CA GLY A 84 -0.79 -10.93 -8.14
C GLY A 84 -1.52 -12.09 -8.83
N PRO A 85 -1.88 -11.89 -10.11
CA PRO A 85 -2.48 -12.93 -10.92
C PRO A 85 -1.52 -14.10 -11.09
N LYS A 86 -2.05 -15.33 -10.97
CA LYS A 86 -1.29 -16.53 -11.25
C LYS A 86 -1.07 -16.63 -12.76
N TRP A 87 0.16 -16.90 -13.18
CA TRP A 87 0.42 -17.25 -14.58
C TRP A 87 -0.32 -18.53 -14.98
N ASP A 88 -1.08 -18.48 -16.06
CA ASP A 88 -1.77 -19.66 -16.60
C ASP A 88 -0.79 -20.69 -17.17
N LYS A 89 0.38 -20.24 -17.64
CA LYS A 89 1.46 -21.06 -18.17
C LYS A 89 2.70 -20.94 -17.29
N THR A 90 3.44 -22.03 -17.15
CA THR A 90 4.70 -22.07 -16.39
C THR A 90 5.91 -21.71 -17.24
N ASP A 91 5.81 -21.84 -18.57
CA ASP A 91 6.88 -21.52 -19.51
C ASP A 91 6.84 -20.02 -19.82
N LEU A 92 7.58 -19.25 -19.03
CA LEU A 92 7.61 -17.78 -19.12
C LEU A 92 8.73 -17.31 -20.05
N THR A 93 8.44 -16.33 -20.90
CA THR A 93 9.41 -15.64 -21.77
C THR A 93 9.41 -14.14 -21.48
N TRP A 94 10.56 -13.47 -21.63
CA TRP A 94 10.74 -12.03 -21.36
C TRP A 94 11.57 -11.37 -22.47
N ARG A 95 11.47 -10.04 -22.62
CA ARG A 95 12.25 -9.23 -23.56
C ARG A 95 12.74 -7.96 -22.90
#